data_AF-A0A519SF43-F1
#
_entry.id   AF-A0A519SF43-F1
#
_cell.length_a   1.000
_cell.length_b   1.000
_cell.length_c   1.000
_cell.angle_alpha   90.00
_cell.angle_beta   90.00
_cell.angle_gamma   90.00
#
_symmetry.space_group_name_H-M   'P 1'
#
loop_
_entity.id
_entity.type
_entity.pdbx_description
1 polymer ?
#
loop_
_entity_poly.entity_id
_entity_poly.type
_entity_poly.pdbx_seq_one_letter_code
_entity_poly.pdbx_strand_id
1 'polypeptide(L)'
;MSFQLYHYAYAMIKKLLFPVLLLLSAFFSLTMPGCKPREEQLQTSGSLAFSADTVKFDTVFTTIRTVTKRLWVYNRNAKAVNVDLVSLDNPATSPYTLVVNGDPKQTATNLFIRGNDSLLILVRAQLKDNGQNGLAKDLVVQENLNFRTNGQDQHVLLRSFGQNIYLHDGKSTSTVLPCNAIWTNDRPHVLYGQVVVGPSCTLRIKPGTRIFAHAGAALIVAGRLLVNDAADYTPGTKDTDTVKATNP
;
A
#
# COMPACT_ATOMS: atom_id res chain seq x y z
N MET A 1 -0.41 83.65 -11.73
CA MET A 1 0.40 83.08 -12.84
C MET A 1 1.14 81.78 -12.50
N SER A 2 1.22 81.33 -11.23
CA SER A 2 2.02 80.14 -10.86
C SER A 2 1.30 78.78 -11.04
N PHE A 3 -0.04 78.75 -11.01
CA PHE A 3 -0.82 77.49 -11.05
C PHE A 3 -0.98 76.90 -12.47
N GLN A 4 -1.07 77.74 -13.50
CA GLN A 4 -1.18 77.27 -14.88
C GLN A 4 0.13 76.65 -15.40
N LEU A 5 1.28 77.25 -15.07
CA LEU A 5 2.59 76.71 -15.46
C LEU A 5 2.83 75.32 -14.86
N TYR A 6 2.43 75.09 -13.60
CA TYR A 6 2.50 73.77 -12.96
C TYR A 6 1.60 72.73 -13.65
N HIS A 7 0.38 73.12 -14.05
CA HIS A 7 -0.55 72.21 -14.72
C HIS A 7 -0.08 71.82 -16.14
N TYR A 8 0.47 72.78 -16.90
CA TYR A 8 1.06 72.52 -18.22
C TYR A 8 2.35 71.69 -18.12
N ALA A 9 3.21 71.96 -17.15
CA ALA A 9 4.42 71.16 -16.90
C ALA A 9 4.07 69.71 -16.51
N TYR A 10 3.09 69.50 -15.63
CA TYR A 10 2.65 68.17 -15.22
C TYR A 10 1.98 67.39 -16.36
N ALA A 11 1.21 68.07 -17.22
CA ALA A 11 0.60 67.49 -18.42
C ALA A 11 1.64 67.13 -19.49
N MET A 12 2.69 67.95 -19.66
CA MET A 12 3.79 67.70 -20.59
C MET A 12 4.69 66.56 -20.10
N ILE A 13 4.99 66.51 -18.80
CA ILE A 13 5.73 65.41 -18.15
C ILE A 13 4.95 64.11 -18.28
N LYS A 14 3.64 64.07 -18.00
CA LYS A 14 2.83 62.84 -18.20
C LYS A 14 2.81 62.37 -19.66
N LYS A 15 2.74 63.29 -20.64
CA LYS A 15 2.76 62.96 -22.07
C LYS A 15 4.10 62.40 -22.55
N LEU A 16 5.21 62.77 -21.92
CA LEU A 16 6.55 62.26 -22.26
C LEU A 16 6.94 61.01 -21.46
N LEU A 17 6.54 60.95 -20.18
CA LEU A 17 6.92 59.89 -19.25
C LEU A 17 6.12 58.60 -19.49
N PHE A 18 4.85 58.70 -19.90
CA PHE A 18 4.02 57.55 -20.25
C PHE A 18 4.53 56.73 -21.46
N PRO A 19 4.87 57.34 -22.62
CA PRO A 19 5.42 56.59 -23.75
C PRO A 19 6.84 56.06 -23.46
N VAL A 20 7.63 56.77 -22.65
CA VAL A 20 8.96 56.28 -22.21
C VAL A 20 8.81 55.06 -21.31
N LEU A 21 7.85 55.06 -20.37
CA LEU A 21 7.57 53.90 -19.51
C LEU A 21 7.07 52.69 -20.33
N LEU A 22 6.23 52.93 -21.34
CA LEU A 22 5.77 51.90 -22.27
C LEU A 22 6.92 51.30 -23.08
N LEU A 23 7.81 52.13 -23.63
CA LEU A 23 9.00 51.67 -24.35
C LEU A 23 9.97 50.90 -23.43
N LEU A 24 10.14 51.35 -22.19
CA LEU A 24 10.98 50.65 -21.21
C LEU A 24 10.38 49.27 -20.84
N SER A 25 9.06 49.19 -20.67
CA SER A 25 8.36 47.95 -20.38
C SER A 25 8.42 46.96 -21.55
N ALA A 26 8.29 47.44 -22.80
CA ALA A 26 8.43 46.64 -24.00
C ALA A 26 9.86 46.11 -24.16
N PHE A 27 10.86 46.97 -23.92
CA PHE A 27 12.28 46.59 -23.96
C PHE A 27 12.60 45.52 -22.90
N PHE A 28 12.11 45.67 -21.67
CA PHE A 28 12.33 44.69 -20.60
C PHE A 28 11.66 43.34 -20.90
N SER A 29 10.52 43.35 -21.58
CA SER A 29 9.81 42.14 -22.02
C SER A 29 10.58 41.34 -23.07
N LEU A 30 11.35 42.03 -23.93
CA LEU A 30 12.18 41.42 -24.98
C LEU A 30 13.48 40.80 -24.43
N THR A 31 13.93 41.20 -23.24
CA THR A 31 15.19 40.75 -22.64
C THR A 31 15.05 39.60 -21.65
N MET A 32 13.82 39.14 -21.36
CA MET A 32 13.62 37.97 -20.51
C MET A 32 14.14 36.73 -21.24
N PRO A 33 15.18 36.03 -20.74
CA PRO A 33 15.59 34.76 -21.32
C PRO A 33 14.42 33.80 -21.14
N GLY A 34 13.76 33.43 -22.26
CA GLY A 34 12.75 32.39 -22.23
C GLY A 34 13.37 31.10 -21.69
N CYS A 35 12.72 30.45 -20.72
CA CYS A 35 13.08 29.10 -20.33
C CYS A 35 12.85 28.18 -21.53
N LYS A 36 13.87 27.99 -22.38
CA LYS A 36 13.85 26.90 -23.34
C LYS A 36 13.93 25.61 -22.54
N PRO A 37 12.97 24.68 -22.68
CA PRO A 37 13.11 23.36 -22.05
C PRO A 37 14.41 22.75 -22.58
N ARG A 38 15.34 22.49 -21.67
CA ARG A 38 16.57 21.78 -21.99
C ARG A 38 16.18 20.34 -22.27
N GLU A 39 16.59 19.80 -23.41
CA GLU A 39 16.37 18.38 -23.65
C GLU A 39 17.13 17.56 -22.60
N GLU A 40 16.39 16.67 -21.96
CA GLU A 40 16.94 15.76 -20.96
C GLU A 40 17.90 14.79 -21.65
N GLN A 41 19.17 14.89 -21.30
CA GLN A 41 20.18 13.97 -21.81
C GLN A 41 20.09 12.64 -21.06
N LEU A 42 20.15 11.54 -21.80
CA LEU A 42 20.26 10.20 -21.22
C LEU A 42 21.68 9.98 -20.70
N GLN A 43 21.78 9.39 -19.51
CA GLN A 43 23.02 8.86 -18.96
C GLN A 43 23.09 7.36 -19.21
N THR A 44 24.24 6.88 -19.68
CA THR A 44 24.50 5.47 -20.00
C THR A 44 25.19 4.71 -18.86
N SER A 45 25.36 5.36 -17.69
CA SER A 45 25.98 4.80 -16.50
C SER A 45 25.25 5.27 -15.24
N GLY A 46 25.53 4.65 -14.10
CA GLY A 46 24.89 4.95 -12.82
C GLY A 46 23.77 3.98 -12.46
N SER A 47 23.37 4.01 -11.19
CA SER A 47 22.38 3.11 -10.59
C SER A 47 21.16 3.87 -10.07
N LEU A 48 20.12 3.11 -9.75
CA LEU A 48 18.95 3.60 -9.03
C LEU A 48 19.19 3.50 -7.51
N ALA A 49 18.52 4.37 -6.76
CA ALA A 49 18.42 4.26 -5.31
C ALA A 49 16.97 3.95 -4.91
N PHE A 50 16.77 3.13 -3.89
CA PHE A 50 15.45 2.69 -3.45
C PHE A 50 15.14 3.23 -2.06
N SER A 51 13.87 3.51 -1.76
CA SER A 51 13.47 3.92 -0.40
C SER A 51 13.63 2.82 0.65
N ALA A 52 13.73 1.57 0.22
CA ALA A 52 13.96 0.41 1.07
C ALA A 52 14.70 -0.67 0.26
N ASP A 53 15.52 -1.45 0.94
CA ASP A 53 16.12 -2.70 0.46
C ASP A 53 15.13 -3.87 0.49
N THR A 54 14.20 -3.84 1.45
CA THR A 54 13.12 -4.82 1.61
C THR A 54 11.76 -4.16 1.82
N VAL A 55 10.77 -4.55 1.01
CA VAL A 55 9.36 -4.22 1.25
C VAL A 55 8.73 -5.36 2.04
N LYS A 56 8.51 -5.12 3.33
CA LYS A 56 8.01 -6.12 4.28
C LYS A 56 6.50 -6.02 4.52
N PHE A 57 5.85 -7.18 4.52
CA PHE A 57 4.47 -7.38 4.97
C PHE A 57 4.47 -8.27 6.22
N ASP A 58 4.23 -7.64 7.38
CA ASP A 58 4.15 -8.32 8.67
C ASP A 58 2.79 -8.96 8.86
N THR A 59 2.79 -10.26 9.19
CA THR A 59 1.63 -11.12 9.48
C THR A 59 0.37 -10.76 8.72
N VAL A 60 0.31 -11.21 7.47
CA VAL A 60 -0.84 -11.02 6.59
C VAL A 60 -1.66 -12.30 6.49
N PHE A 61 -2.97 -12.18 6.41
CA PHE A 61 -3.83 -13.33 6.21
C PHE A 61 -3.69 -13.87 4.79
N THR A 62 -3.63 -15.20 4.65
CA THR A 62 -3.73 -15.83 3.33
C THR A 62 -5.12 -15.60 2.73
N THR A 63 -5.24 -15.70 1.41
CA THR A 63 -6.47 -15.47 0.60
C THR A 63 -6.99 -14.03 0.55
N ILE A 64 -6.64 -13.18 1.52
CA ILE A 64 -7.04 -11.77 1.58
C ILE A 64 -5.92 -10.86 1.03
N ARG A 65 -6.33 -9.81 0.31
CA ARG A 65 -5.41 -8.77 -0.16
C ARG A 65 -4.86 -7.95 0.99
N THR A 66 -3.55 -7.69 0.97
CA THR A 66 -2.88 -6.84 1.95
C THR A 66 -3.10 -5.36 1.69
N VAL A 67 -2.69 -4.54 2.66
CA VAL A 67 -2.50 -3.10 2.43
C VAL A 67 -1.46 -2.88 1.33
N THR A 68 -1.62 -1.79 0.58
CA THR A 68 -0.65 -1.40 -0.44
C THR A 68 0.53 -0.66 0.21
N LYS A 69 1.76 -1.13 -0.03
CA LYS A 69 3.02 -0.49 0.36
C LYS A 69 3.55 0.38 -0.78
N ARG A 70 4.29 1.43 -0.42
CA ARG A 70 4.94 2.36 -1.36
C ARG A 70 6.43 2.07 -1.42
N LEU A 71 6.97 1.93 -2.62
CA LEU A 71 8.39 1.85 -2.90
C LEU A 71 8.75 3.00 -3.84
N TRP A 72 9.56 3.93 -3.36
CA TRP A 72 10.09 4.99 -4.22
C TRP A 72 11.39 4.52 -4.86
N VAL A 73 11.48 4.76 -6.16
CA VAL A 73 12.65 4.47 -6.98
C VAL A 73 13.21 5.80 -7.44
N TYR A 74 14.40 6.14 -6.99
CA TYR A 74 15.04 7.43 -7.23
C TYR A 74 16.12 7.31 -8.28
N ASN A 75 16.09 8.21 -9.26
CA ASN A 75 17.25 8.51 -10.07
C ASN A 75 18.05 9.63 -9.39
N ARG A 76 19.08 9.25 -8.62
CA ARG A 76 19.97 10.22 -7.97
C ARG A 76 21.07 10.75 -8.91
N ASN A 77 21.06 10.34 -10.17
CA ASN A 77 21.98 10.84 -11.18
C ASN A 77 21.53 12.24 -11.65
N ALA A 78 22.48 13.05 -12.12
CA ALA A 78 22.20 14.41 -12.59
C ALA A 78 21.41 14.45 -13.91
N LYS A 79 21.43 13.36 -14.67
CA LYS A 79 20.81 13.21 -15.99
C LYS A 79 19.75 12.11 -15.95
N ALA A 80 18.88 12.08 -16.96
CA ALA A 80 17.84 11.07 -17.06
C ALA A 80 18.43 9.66 -17.26
N VAL A 81 17.72 8.66 -16.75
CA VAL A 81 18.03 7.23 -16.95
C VAL A 81 16.85 6.52 -17.60
N ASN A 82 17.16 5.54 -18.44
CA ASN A 82 16.15 4.61 -18.96
C ASN A 82 16.26 3.29 -18.21
N VAL A 83 15.19 2.90 -17.53
CA VAL A 83 15.08 1.59 -16.88
C VAL A 83 14.53 0.62 -17.90
N ASP A 84 15.39 -0.27 -18.37
CA ASP A 84 15.11 -1.25 -19.42
C ASP A 84 14.00 -2.21 -19.00
N LEU A 85 14.04 -2.66 -17.73
CA LEU A 85 13.10 -3.64 -17.20
C LEU A 85 12.84 -3.40 -15.71
N VAL A 86 11.57 -3.45 -15.32
CA VAL A 86 11.11 -3.67 -13.95
C VAL A 86 10.22 -4.90 -13.96
N SER A 87 10.58 -5.94 -13.22
CA SER A 87 9.80 -7.19 -13.19
C SER A 87 10.00 -7.96 -11.89
N LEU A 88 8.97 -8.69 -11.49
CA LEU A 88 9.09 -9.76 -10.49
C LEU A 88 9.89 -10.94 -11.08
N ASP A 89 10.45 -11.79 -10.22
CA ASP A 89 11.12 -13.04 -10.65
C ASP A 89 10.15 -13.93 -11.45
N ASN A 90 8.91 -14.09 -10.97
CA ASN A 90 7.88 -14.93 -11.56
C ASN A 90 6.56 -14.16 -11.75
N PRO A 91 6.49 -13.19 -12.68
CA PRO A 91 5.40 -12.22 -12.76
C PRO A 91 4.02 -12.86 -13.00
N ALA A 92 3.97 -14.03 -13.63
CA ALA A 92 2.72 -14.74 -13.93
C ALA A 92 2.12 -15.47 -12.71
N THR A 93 2.95 -15.92 -11.76
CA THR A 93 2.53 -16.73 -10.60
C THR A 93 2.74 -16.04 -9.27
N SER A 94 3.36 -14.85 -9.29
CA SER A 94 3.69 -14.07 -8.11
C SER A 94 2.45 -13.76 -7.26
N PRO A 95 2.56 -13.90 -5.93
CA PRO A 95 1.55 -13.41 -5.00
C PRO A 95 1.60 -11.89 -4.81
N TYR A 96 2.58 -11.21 -5.39
CA TYR A 96 2.69 -9.75 -5.38
C TYR A 96 2.04 -9.14 -6.62
N THR A 97 1.46 -7.96 -6.45
CA THR A 97 0.89 -7.15 -7.54
C THR A 97 1.49 -5.76 -7.51
N LEU A 98 1.93 -5.30 -8.67
CA LEU A 98 2.56 -4.01 -8.84
C LEU A 98 1.64 -3.00 -9.55
N VAL A 99 1.74 -1.75 -9.13
CA VAL A 99 1.32 -0.59 -9.92
C VAL A 99 2.55 0.29 -10.10
N VAL A 100 3.04 0.40 -11.33
CA VAL A 100 4.27 1.09 -11.68
C VAL A 100 3.90 2.44 -12.29
N ASN A 101 4.20 3.52 -11.57
CA ASN A 101 3.90 4.90 -11.98
C ASN A 101 2.44 5.13 -12.38
N GLY A 102 1.51 4.48 -11.68
CA GLY A 102 0.06 4.58 -11.94
C GLY A 102 -0.52 3.43 -12.78
N ASP A 103 0.31 2.67 -13.50
CA ASP A 103 -0.16 1.58 -14.35
C ASP A 103 -0.11 0.22 -13.63
N PRO A 104 -1.21 -0.54 -13.57
CA PRO A 104 -1.20 -1.90 -13.01
C PRO A 104 -0.54 -2.88 -13.98
N LYS A 105 0.74 -3.21 -13.74
CA LYS A 105 1.53 -4.12 -14.57
C LYS A 105 2.61 -4.82 -13.73
N GLN A 106 2.76 -6.14 -13.91
CA GLN A 106 3.77 -6.95 -13.22
C GLN A 106 5.16 -6.85 -13.84
N THR A 107 5.20 -6.40 -15.10
CA THR A 107 6.42 -6.14 -15.86
C THR A 107 6.25 -4.80 -16.57
N ALA A 108 7.27 -3.96 -16.50
CA ALA A 108 7.34 -2.69 -17.19
C ALA A 108 8.69 -2.56 -17.89
N THR A 109 8.70 -1.96 -19.07
CA THR A 109 9.91 -1.76 -19.87
C THR A 109 10.04 -0.30 -20.29
N ASN A 110 11.27 0.12 -20.59
CA ASN A 110 11.58 1.45 -21.11
C ASN A 110 10.99 2.59 -20.25
N LEU A 111 11.18 2.53 -18.93
CA LEU A 111 10.72 3.57 -18.03
C LEU A 111 11.74 4.70 -17.96
N PHE A 112 11.34 5.89 -18.40
CA PHE A 112 12.16 7.08 -18.35
C PHE A 112 12.03 7.80 -17.01
N ILE A 113 13.14 7.99 -16.28
CA ILE A 113 13.20 8.76 -15.03
C ILE A 113 14.15 9.94 -15.22
N ARG A 114 13.67 11.17 -15.00
CA ARG A 114 14.49 12.37 -15.13
C ARG A 114 15.62 12.42 -14.11
N GLY A 115 16.64 13.23 -14.37
CA GLY A 115 17.72 13.48 -13.42
C GLY A 115 17.17 14.06 -12.12
N ASN A 116 17.64 13.55 -10.98
CA ASN A 116 17.18 13.92 -9.64
C ASN A 116 15.68 13.72 -9.38
N ASP A 117 15.02 12.89 -10.18
CA ASP A 117 13.59 12.59 -10.06
C ASP A 117 13.36 11.17 -9.52
N SER A 118 12.10 10.78 -9.39
CA SER A 118 11.69 9.48 -8.88
C SER A 118 10.43 8.97 -9.55
N LEU A 119 10.22 7.66 -9.46
CA LEU A 119 8.92 7.05 -9.72
C LEU A 119 8.42 6.33 -8.47
N LEU A 120 7.11 6.13 -8.42
CA LEU A 120 6.46 5.38 -7.37
C LEU A 120 6.02 4.01 -7.88
N ILE A 121 6.39 2.96 -7.13
CA ILE A 121 5.84 1.62 -7.29
C ILE A 121 4.97 1.33 -6.07
N LEU A 122 3.73 0.94 -6.33
CA LEU A 122 2.84 0.41 -5.30
C LEU A 122 2.90 -1.11 -5.33
N VAL A 123 3.18 -1.71 -4.18
CA VAL A 123 3.27 -3.15 -4.01
C VAL A 123 2.12 -3.61 -3.13
N ARG A 124 1.37 -4.60 -3.59
CA ARG A 124 0.35 -5.31 -2.81
C ARG A 124 0.69 -6.80 -2.81
N ALA A 125 0.32 -7.51 -1.77
CA ALA A 125 0.43 -8.96 -1.71
C ALA A 125 -0.96 -9.59 -1.57
N GLN A 126 -1.12 -10.81 -2.09
CA GLN A 126 -2.22 -11.71 -1.80
C GLN A 126 -1.65 -13.12 -1.76
N LEU A 127 -1.34 -13.59 -0.56
CA LEU A 127 -0.75 -14.91 -0.38
C LEU A 127 -1.81 -15.97 -0.66
N LYS A 128 -1.42 -17.01 -1.40
CA LYS A 128 -2.28 -18.17 -1.60
C LYS A 128 -2.46 -18.92 -0.28
N ASP A 129 -3.60 -19.58 -0.14
CA ASP A 129 -3.76 -20.56 0.92
C ASP A 129 -2.69 -21.67 0.76
N ASN A 130 -1.97 -21.97 1.83
CA ASN A 130 -0.97 -23.04 1.85
C ASN A 130 -1.43 -24.26 2.69
N GLY A 131 -2.73 -24.33 3.00
CA GLY A 131 -3.31 -25.39 3.81
C GLY A 131 -4.84 -25.45 3.73
N GLN A 132 -5.35 -25.86 2.57
CA GLN A 132 -6.65 -26.53 2.48
C GLN A 132 -6.61 -27.73 3.44
N ASN A 133 -7.31 -27.61 4.58
CA ASN A 133 -7.47 -28.67 5.59
C ASN A 133 -6.18 -29.20 6.25
N GLY A 134 -5.25 -28.32 6.66
CA GLY A 134 -4.06 -28.69 7.47
C GLY A 134 -3.83 -27.79 8.70
N LEU A 135 -2.86 -28.15 9.54
CA LEU A 135 -2.41 -27.34 10.68
C LEU A 135 -1.92 -25.95 10.23
N ALA A 136 -2.03 -24.94 11.10
CA ALA A 136 -1.47 -23.63 10.86
C ALA A 136 0.03 -23.74 10.55
N LYS A 137 0.45 -23.23 9.39
CA LYS A 137 1.85 -23.16 8.97
C LYS A 137 2.24 -21.71 8.82
N ASP A 138 3.38 -21.34 9.40
CA ASP A 138 4.01 -20.06 9.09
C ASP A 138 4.44 -20.05 7.63
N LEU A 139 3.93 -19.10 6.86
CA LEU A 139 4.22 -18.98 5.44
C LEU A 139 5.15 -17.79 5.23
N VAL A 140 6.44 -18.02 5.00
CA VAL A 140 7.33 -16.96 4.55
C VAL A 140 7.42 -17.01 3.04
N VAL A 141 7.01 -15.93 2.36
CA VAL A 141 7.14 -15.79 0.90
C VAL A 141 8.10 -14.67 0.59
N GLN A 142 9.05 -14.95 -0.31
CA GLN A 142 10.05 -14.01 -0.76
C GLN A 142 10.12 -14.00 -2.29
N GLU A 143 10.30 -12.83 -2.86
CA GLU A 143 10.50 -12.64 -4.29
C GLU A 143 11.26 -11.34 -4.54
N ASN A 144 12.12 -11.30 -5.55
CA ASN A 144 12.81 -10.08 -5.93
C ASN A 144 11.96 -9.27 -6.91
N LEU A 145 11.91 -7.97 -6.67
CA LEU A 145 11.53 -6.98 -7.67
C LEU A 145 12.80 -6.49 -8.35
N ASN A 146 13.01 -6.93 -9.58
CA ASN A 146 14.21 -6.71 -10.37
C ASN A 146 14.11 -5.42 -11.19
N PHE A 147 15.23 -4.71 -11.29
CA PHE A 147 15.42 -3.50 -12.07
C PHE A 147 16.66 -3.66 -12.95
N ARG A 148 16.52 -3.49 -14.26
CA ARG A 148 17.64 -3.39 -15.19
C ARG A 148 17.74 -1.97 -15.70
N THR A 149 18.86 -1.31 -15.49
CA THR A 149 19.13 0.07 -15.91
C THR A 149 20.56 0.17 -16.39
N ASN A 150 20.79 0.68 -17.60
CA ASN A 150 22.14 0.86 -18.15
C ASN A 150 22.97 -0.45 -18.14
N GLY A 151 22.33 -1.60 -18.35
CA GLY A 151 22.96 -2.92 -18.28
C GLY A 151 23.37 -3.39 -16.88
N GLN A 152 22.98 -2.67 -15.82
CA GLN A 152 23.17 -3.06 -14.42
C GLN A 152 21.86 -3.59 -13.83
N ASP A 153 21.96 -4.69 -13.09
CA ASP A 153 20.84 -5.31 -12.39
C ASP A 153 20.85 -4.95 -10.91
N GLN A 154 19.72 -4.49 -10.41
CA GLN A 154 19.46 -4.23 -9.00
C GLN A 154 18.14 -4.89 -8.60
N HIS A 155 17.97 -5.18 -7.32
CA HIS A 155 16.71 -5.74 -6.82
C HIS A 155 16.32 -5.13 -5.48
N VAL A 156 15.01 -5.17 -5.22
CA VAL A 156 14.42 -4.91 -3.91
C VAL A 156 13.69 -6.18 -3.48
N LEU A 157 13.96 -6.65 -2.27
CA LEU A 157 13.35 -7.87 -1.75
C LEU A 157 11.90 -7.59 -1.34
N LEU A 158 10.95 -8.38 -1.83
CA LEU A 158 9.59 -8.41 -1.32
C LEU A 158 9.46 -9.58 -0.35
N ARG A 159 9.08 -9.31 0.90
CA ARG A 159 8.97 -10.35 1.93
C ARG A 159 7.65 -10.26 2.68
N SER A 160 6.93 -11.37 2.73
CA SER A 160 5.66 -11.48 3.43
C SER A 160 5.67 -12.63 4.42
N PHE A 161 5.11 -12.39 5.61
CA PHE A 161 4.82 -13.40 6.61
C PHE A 161 3.33 -13.67 6.60
N GLY A 162 2.93 -14.85 6.16
CA GLY A 162 1.55 -15.28 6.02
C GLY A 162 1.07 -16.10 7.20
N GLN A 163 -0.19 -15.89 7.58
CA GLN A 163 -0.92 -16.69 8.55
C GLN A 163 -2.20 -17.23 7.90
N ASN A 164 -2.39 -18.54 7.97
CA ASN A 164 -3.63 -19.18 7.53
C ASN A 164 -4.80 -18.78 8.40
N ILE A 165 -5.99 -18.75 7.79
CA ILE A 165 -7.23 -18.34 8.43
C ILE A 165 -8.40 -19.24 8.04
N TYR A 166 -9.46 -19.23 8.86
CA TYR A 166 -10.80 -19.59 8.41
C TYR A 166 -11.48 -18.33 7.88
N LEU A 167 -11.61 -18.22 6.56
CA LEU A 167 -12.31 -17.11 5.92
C LEU A 167 -13.82 -17.39 5.89
N HIS A 168 -14.60 -16.50 6.49
CA HIS A 168 -16.07 -16.48 6.39
C HIS A 168 -16.46 -15.36 5.43
N ASP A 169 -16.55 -15.68 4.15
CA ASP A 169 -16.81 -14.72 3.07
C ASP A 169 -18.31 -14.51 2.83
N GLY A 170 -18.85 -13.50 3.50
CA GLY A 170 -20.25 -13.09 3.47
C GLY A 170 -20.48 -11.78 2.73
N LYS A 171 -19.54 -11.35 1.89
CA LYS A 171 -19.58 -10.02 1.26
C LYS A 171 -20.74 -9.86 0.26
N SER A 172 -21.11 -10.93 -0.44
CA SER A 172 -22.14 -10.88 -1.49
C SER A 172 -23.54 -11.26 -1.00
N THR A 173 -23.67 -12.28 -0.15
CA THR A 173 -24.99 -12.88 0.17
C THR A 173 -25.09 -13.36 1.62
N SER A 174 -24.26 -12.86 2.53
CA SER A 174 -24.15 -13.33 3.92
C SER A 174 -23.79 -14.83 4.05
N THR A 175 -22.75 -15.17 4.81
CA THR A 175 -22.39 -16.58 5.06
C THR A 175 -23.22 -17.13 6.20
N VAL A 176 -24.12 -18.08 5.94
CA VAL A 176 -24.81 -18.82 7.00
C VAL A 176 -23.90 -19.95 7.48
N LEU A 177 -23.60 -19.98 8.78
CA LEU A 177 -22.78 -21.03 9.37
C LEU A 177 -23.56 -22.36 9.45
N PRO A 178 -22.89 -23.51 9.31
CA PRO A 178 -23.51 -24.79 9.57
C PRO A 178 -23.99 -24.87 11.02
N CYS A 179 -25.10 -25.57 11.23
CA CYS A 179 -25.65 -25.79 12.57
C CYS A 179 -24.63 -26.53 13.46
N ASN A 180 -24.47 -26.10 14.71
CA ASN A 180 -23.46 -26.60 15.64
C ASN A 180 -22.01 -26.38 15.19
N ALA A 181 -21.75 -25.30 14.43
CA ALA A 181 -20.40 -24.89 14.08
C ALA A 181 -19.54 -24.70 15.34
N ILE A 182 -18.27 -25.14 15.25
CA ILE A 182 -17.28 -24.96 16.31
C ILE A 182 -16.12 -24.16 15.73
N TRP A 183 -15.83 -23.02 16.33
CA TRP A 183 -14.64 -22.23 16.04
C TRP A 183 -13.54 -22.58 17.04
N THR A 184 -12.44 -23.09 16.52
CA THR A 184 -11.26 -23.56 17.26
C THR A 184 -10.21 -22.44 17.38
N ASN A 185 -9.15 -22.67 18.13
CA ASN A 185 -8.07 -21.71 18.35
C ASN A 185 -6.79 -22.03 17.54
N ASP A 186 -6.84 -23.03 16.67
CA ASP A 186 -5.75 -23.47 15.78
C ASP A 186 -5.34 -22.39 14.78
N ARG A 187 -6.30 -21.61 14.26
CA ARG A 187 -6.05 -20.47 13.37
C ARG A 187 -7.13 -19.40 13.51
N PRO A 188 -6.83 -18.14 13.16
CA PRO A 188 -7.82 -17.07 13.24
C PRO A 188 -9.03 -17.29 12.34
N HIS A 189 -10.20 -16.87 12.82
CA HIS A 189 -11.42 -16.74 12.04
C HIS A 189 -11.53 -15.30 11.54
N VAL A 190 -11.69 -15.09 10.23
CA VAL A 190 -11.82 -13.76 9.64
C VAL A 190 -13.19 -13.61 9.02
N LEU A 191 -13.96 -12.63 9.50
CA LEU A 191 -15.26 -12.26 8.97
C LEU A 191 -15.06 -11.24 7.85
N TYR A 192 -15.52 -11.58 6.66
CA TYR A 192 -15.47 -10.71 5.49
C TYR A 192 -16.90 -10.49 4.97
N GLY A 193 -17.62 -9.56 5.58
CA GLY A 193 -19.06 -9.36 5.35
C GLY A 193 -19.92 -9.89 6.50
N GLN A 194 -21.17 -10.24 6.22
CA GLN A 194 -22.09 -10.73 7.25
C GLN A 194 -21.98 -12.24 7.41
N VAL A 195 -21.83 -12.72 8.64
CA VAL A 195 -21.79 -14.14 8.99
C VAL A 195 -22.94 -14.42 9.94
N VAL A 196 -23.78 -15.40 9.64
CA VAL A 196 -25.07 -15.63 10.31
C VAL A 196 -25.06 -16.97 11.03
N VAL A 197 -25.34 -16.96 12.33
CA VAL A 197 -25.78 -18.15 13.06
C VAL A 197 -27.29 -18.26 12.89
N GLY A 198 -27.74 -19.26 12.14
CA GLY A 198 -29.16 -19.44 11.82
C GLY A 198 -30.05 -19.68 13.05
N PRO A 199 -31.38 -19.48 12.94
CA PRO A 199 -32.32 -19.80 14.00
C PRO A 199 -32.17 -21.26 14.47
N SER A 200 -32.28 -21.50 15.77
CA SER A 200 -32.10 -22.83 16.38
C SER A 200 -30.73 -23.49 16.17
N CYS A 201 -29.77 -22.84 15.50
CA CYS A 201 -28.40 -23.30 15.40
C CYS A 201 -27.55 -22.75 16.56
N THR A 202 -26.54 -23.50 16.97
CA THR A 202 -25.55 -23.05 17.94
C THR A 202 -24.19 -22.83 17.25
N LEU A 203 -23.52 -21.72 17.56
CA LEU A 203 -22.09 -21.53 17.30
C LEU A 203 -21.34 -21.66 18.63
N ARG A 204 -20.37 -22.56 18.71
CA ARG A 204 -19.45 -22.68 19.87
C ARG A 204 -18.08 -22.11 19.53
N ILE A 205 -17.60 -21.18 20.33
CA ILE A 205 -16.27 -20.57 20.22
C ILE A 205 -15.41 -21.11 21.36
N LYS A 206 -14.33 -21.83 21.02
CA LYS A 206 -13.41 -22.39 22.01
C LYS A 206 -12.52 -21.31 22.64
N PRO A 207 -12.01 -21.55 23.87
CA PRO A 207 -11.07 -20.65 24.52
C PRO A 207 -9.83 -20.38 23.65
N GLY A 208 -9.43 -19.12 23.55
CA GLY A 208 -8.27 -18.67 22.79
C GLY A 208 -8.50 -18.51 21.28
N THR A 209 -9.73 -18.71 20.79
CA THR A 209 -10.07 -18.43 19.40
C THR A 209 -9.90 -16.95 19.08
N ARG A 210 -9.14 -16.65 18.02
CA ARG A 210 -8.93 -15.30 17.52
C ARG A 210 -9.90 -15.00 16.39
N ILE A 211 -10.67 -13.92 16.50
CA ILE A 211 -11.67 -13.51 15.51
C ILE A 211 -11.32 -12.09 15.05
N PHE A 212 -11.19 -11.91 13.75
CA PHE A 212 -10.98 -10.61 13.12
C PHE A 212 -12.17 -10.29 12.22
N ALA A 213 -12.62 -9.04 12.22
CA ALA A 213 -13.70 -8.58 11.36
C ALA A 213 -13.17 -7.51 10.42
N HIS A 214 -13.38 -7.69 9.11
CA HIS A 214 -13.11 -6.62 8.15
C HIS A 214 -14.08 -5.46 8.40
N ALA A 215 -13.72 -4.24 7.97
CA ALA A 215 -14.61 -3.09 8.05
C ALA A 215 -15.97 -3.41 7.41
N GLY A 216 -17.05 -3.17 8.16
CA GLY A 216 -18.43 -3.46 7.75
C GLY A 216 -18.87 -4.92 7.91
N ALA A 217 -18.00 -5.81 8.41
CA ALA A 217 -18.38 -7.18 8.72
C ALA A 217 -19.19 -7.27 10.02
N ALA A 218 -20.06 -8.28 10.11
CA ALA A 218 -20.88 -8.51 11.30
C ALA A 218 -21.07 -10.01 11.53
N LEU A 219 -21.06 -10.43 12.80
CA LEU A 219 -21.57 -11.74 13.22
C LEU A 219 -23.01 -11.53 13.70
N ILE A 220 -23.98 -12.05 12.96
CA ILE A 220 -25.41 -11.97 13.25
C ILE A 220 -25.84 -13.27 13.89
N VAL A 221 -26.34 -13.23 15.11
CA VAL A 221 -26.76 -14.42 15.85
C VAL A 221 -28.27 -14.45 15.95
N ALA A 222 -28.93 -15.24 15.10
CA ALA A 222 -30.37 -15.53 15.21
C ALA A 222 -30.66 -16.78 16.05
N GLY A 223 -29.65 -17.64 16.24
CA GLY A 223 -29.69 -18.82 17.11
C GLY A 223 -29.00 -18.57 18.45
N ARG A 224 -28.07 -19.46 18.81
CA ARG A 224 -27.32 -19.42 20.08
C ARG A 224 -25.83 -19.25 19.83
N LEU A 225 -25.19 -18.42 20.64
CA LEU A 225 -23.73 -18.30 20.71
C LEU A 225 -23.25 -18.84 22.06
N LEU A 226 -22.31 -19.77 22.04
CA LEU A 226 -21.62 -20.32 23.21
C LEU A 226 -20.15 -19.94 23.14
N VAL A 227 -19.66 -19.19 24.13
CA VAL A 227 -18.26 -18.78 24.20
C VAL A 227 -17.70 -19.26 25.53
N ASN A 228 -16.57 -19.96 25.49
CA ASN A 228 -15.92 -20.52 26.68
C ASN A 228 -16.91 -21.32 27.54
N ASP A 229 -17.57 -22.31 26.93
CA ASP A 229 -18.52 -23.15 27.65
C ASP A 229 -17.83 -23.88 28.82
N ALA A 230 -18.57 -24.19 29.89
CA ALA A 230 -18.00 -24.87 31.05
C ALA A 230 -17.33 -26.22 30.68
N ALA A 231 -17.80 -26.88 29.61
CA ALA A 231 -17.16 -28.08 29.09
C ALA A 231 -15.78 -27.83 28.43
N ASP A 232 -15.40 -26.58 28.13
CA ASP A 232 -14.08 -26.19 27.60
C ASP A 232 -13.09 -25.78 28.71
N TYR A 233 -13.53 -25.74 29.97
CA TYR A 233 -12.73 -25.36 31.12
C TYR A 233 -12.61 -26.52 32.12
N THR A 234 -11.40 -27.06 32.24
CA THR A 234 -11.03 -28.00 33.31
C THR A 234 -10.16 -27.28 34.33
N PRO A 235 -10.67 -26.97 35.52
CA PRO A 235 -9.90 -26.31 36.58
C PRO A 235 -8.58 -27.06 36.87
N GLY A 236 -7.49 -26.32 37.05
CA GLY A 236 -6.16 -26.82 37.42
C GLY A 236 -5.32 -27.39 36.28
N THR A 237 -5.71 -27.21 35.01
CA THR A 237 -5.02 -27.85 33.86
C THR A 237 -4.24 -26.91 32.93
N LYS A 238 -4.37 -25.58 33.09
CA LYS A 238 -3.65 -24.59 32.26
C LYS A 238 -2.72 -23.73 33.12
N ASP A 239 -1.61 -23.26 32.55
CA ASP A 239 -0.57 -22.50 33.26
C ASP A 239 -1.05 -21.21 33.93
N THR A 240 -2.18 -20.64 33.47
CA THR A 240 -2.79 -19.43 34.04
C THR A 240 -3.90 -19.73 35.05
N ASP A 241 -4.18 -21.01 35.33
CA ASP A 241 -5.27 -21.43 36.20
C ASP A 241 -4.82 -21.34 37.66
N THR A 242 -4.94 -20.14 38.22
CA THR A 242 -4.59 -19.85 39.60
C THR A 242 -5.74 -20.27 40.52
N VAL A 243 -5.96 -21.59 40.66
CA VAL A 243 -6.61 -22.09 41.87
C VAL A 243 -5.56 -22.12 42.98
N LYS A 244 -5.23 -20.95 43.54
CA LYS A 244 -4.65 -20.89 44.88
C LYS A 244 -5.76 -21.15 45.88
N ALA A 245 -6.13 -22.42 46.04
CA ALA A 245 -6.97 -22.87 47.15
C ALA A 245 -6.17 -23.86 48.00
N THR A 246 -5.15 -23.34 48.68
CA THR A 246 -4.73 -23.87 49.98
C THR A 246 -4.76 -22.71 50.95
N ASN A 247 -5.98 -22.34 51.37
CA ASN A 247 -6.11 -21.71 52.68
C ASN A 247 -6.27 -22.87 53.67
N PRO A 248 -5.31 -23.07 54.60
CA PRO A 248 -5.33 -24.16 55.58
C PRO A 248 -6.51 -24.04 56.54
#